data_AF-A0A7X8KUG7-F1
#
_entry.id   AF-A0A7X8KUG7-F1
#
_cell.length_a   1.000
_cell.length_b   1.000
_cell.length_c   1.000
_cell.angle_alpha   90.00
_cell.angle_beta   90.00
_cell.angle_gamma   90.00
#
_symmetry.space_group_name_H-M   'P 1'
#
loop_
_entity.id
_entity.type
_entity.pdbx_description
1 polymer ?
#
loop_
_entity_poly.entity_id
_entity_poly.type
_entity_poly.pdbx_seq_one_letter_code
_entity_poly.pdbx_strand_id
1 'polypeptide(L)' 'AITSQRTYRMARSMEYALDELRRCSGTQFDPFLAEAFIEIYGNCKRAGV' A
#
# COMPACT_ATOMS: atom_id res chain seq x y z
N ALA A 1 -3.68 -8.47 6.75
CA ALA A 1 -3.08 -7.33 6.03
C ALA A 1 -3.80 -6.04 6.42
N ILE A 2 -3.29 -4.85 6.03
CA ILE A 2 -3.86 -3.53 6.40
C ILE A 2 -5.32 -3.38 5.94
N THR A 3 -5.62 -3.87 4.75
CA THR A 3 -6.91 -3.73 4.07
C THR A 3 -7.88 -4.89 4.32
N SER A 4 -7.49 -5.86 5.13
CA SER A 4 -8.36 -6.98 5.52
C SER A 4 -8.87 -6.76 6.94
N GLN A 5 -10.13 -7.08 7.17
CA GLN A 5 -10.71 -7.08 8.51
C GLN A 5 -10.03 -8.14 9.38
N ARG A 6 -9.92 -7.84 10.68
CA ARG A 6 -9.45 -8.74 11.74
C ARG A 6 -10.41 -8.61 12.93
N THR A 7 -10.53 -9.66 13.74
CA THR A 7 -11.46 -9.70 14.88
C THR A 7 -11.26 -8.54 15.86
N TYR A 8 -10.02 -8.04 15.96
CA TYR A 8 -9.61 -6.95 16.85
C TYR A 8 -9.42 -5.60 16.15
N ARG A 9 -9.67 -5.52 14.84
CA ARG A 9 -9.35 -4.33 14.04
C ARG A 9 -10.14 -4.28 12.73
N MET A 10 -10.73 -3.13 12.43
CA MET A 10 -11.33 -2.89 11.12
C MET A 10 -10.25 -2.74 10.02
N ALA A 11 -10.63 -3.10 8.79
CA ALA A 11 -9.82 -2.82 7.61
C ALA A 11 -9.60 -1.30 7.47
N ARG A 12 -8.41 -0.89 7.02
CA ARG A 12 -8.12 0.50 6.66
C ARG A 12 -8.14 0.67 5.15
N SER A 13 -8.27 1.91 4.68
CA SER A 13 -8.35 2.22 3.24
C SER A 13 -7.06 1.85 2.50
N MET A 14 -7.15 1.76 1.17
CA MET A 14 -5.97 1.57 0.35
C MET A 14 -5.03 2.77 0.41
N GLU A 15 -5.52 4.02 0.49
CA GLU A 15 -4.65 5.18 0.68
C GLU A 15 -3.82 5.03 1.95
N TYR A 16 -4.47 4.64 3.06
CA TYR A 16 -3.78 4.40 4.32
C TYR A 16 -2.71 3.30 4.20
N ALA A 17 -3.00 2.22 3.46
CA ALA A 17 -2.04 1.16 3.24
C ALA A 17 -0.82 1.61 2.41
N LEU A 18 -1.02 2.45 1.39
CA LEU A 18 0.05 3.02 0.58
C LEU A 18 0.91 3.99 1.39
N ASP A 19 0.31 4.80 2.26
CA ASP A 19 1.05 5.72 3.13
C ASP A 19 1.90 4.97 4.17
N GLU A 20 1.38 3.88 4.75
CA GLU A 20 2.18 3.01 5.62
C GLU A 20 3.32 2.34 4.85
N LEU A 21 3.10 1.94 3.59
CA LEU A 21 4.13 1.36 2.75
C LEU A 21 5.26 2.36 2.48
N ARG A 22 4.92 3.63 2.19
CA ARG A 22 5.91 4.72 2.07
C ARG A 22 6.64 4.99 3.38
N ARG A 23 5.90 5.06 4.50
CA ARG A 23 6.47 5.32 5.83
C ARG A 23 7.48 4.26 6.25
N CYS A 24 7.24 3.01 5.88
CA CYS A 24 8.10 1.88 6.21
C CYS A 24 9.13 1.54 5.11
N SER A 25 9.21 2.36 4.05
CA SER A 25 10.24 2.29 3.01
C SER A 25 11.63 2.51 3.61
N GLY A 26 12.59 1.65 3.27
CA GLY A 26 13.96 1.70 3.78
C GLY A 26 14.16 1.09 5.17
N THR A 27 13.11 0.54 5.77
CA THR A 27 13.20 -0.20 7.04
C THR A 27 12.59 -1.58 6.92
N GLN A 28 11.26 -1.66 6.83
CA GLN A 28 10.54 -2.93 6.71
C GLN A 28 10.45 -3.40 5.26
N PHE A 29 10.57 -2.47 4.32
CA PHE A 29 10.53 -2.72 2.89
C PHE A 29 11.76 -2.15 2.21
N ASP A 30 12.21 -2.82 1.16
CA ASP A 30 13.20 -2.24 0.25
C ASP A 30 12.61 -0.97 -0.40
N PRO A 31 13.33 0.17 -0.38
CA PRO A 31 12.80 1.42 -0.90
C PRO A 31 12.40 1.38 -2.37
N PHE A 32 13.18 0.67 -3.19
CA PHE A 32 12.94 0.59 -4.61
C PHE A 32 11.70 -0.27 -4.90
N LEU A 33 11.56 -1.40 -4.21
CA LEU A 33 10.38 -2.26 -4.36
C LEU A 33 9.10 -1.59 -3.83
N ALA A 34 9.19 -0.84 -2.74
CA ALA A 34 8.06 -0.12 -2.18
C ALA A 34 7.53 0.94 -3.17
N GLU A 35 8.41 1.75 -3.76
CA GLU A 35 8.01 2.76 -4.74
C GLU A 35 7.46 2.12 -6.02
N ALA A 36 8.12 1.08 -6.54
CA ALA A 36 7.66 0.37 -7.74
C ALA A 36 6.24 -0.21 -7.55
N PHE A 37 5.94 -0.77 -6.37
CA PHE A 37 4.61 -1.28 -6.07
C PHE A 37 3.55 -0.17 -6.09
N ILE A 38 3.84 0.99 -5.49
CA ILE A 38 2.94 2.14 -5.46
C ILE A 38 2.67 2.66 -6.87
N GLU A 39 3.71 2.74 -7.70
CA GLU A 39 3.60 3.17 -9.09
C GLU A 39 2.72 2.23 -9.90
N ILE A 40 2.97 0.91 -9.83
CA ILE A 40 2.18 -0.11 -10.52
C ILE A 40 0.71 -0.02 -10.09
N TYR A 41 0.45 0.10 -8.78
CA TYR A 41 -0.90 0.23 -8.26
C TYR A 41 -1.62 1.49 -8.79
N GLY A 42 -0.91 2.63 -8.83
CA GLY A 42 -1.43 3.88 -9.41
C GLY A 42 -1.72 3.77 -10.91
N ASN A 43 -0.86 3.08 -11.65
CA ASN A 43 -1.05 2.80 -13.08
C ASN A 43 -2.28 1.92 -13.34
N CYS A 44 -2.50 0.88 -12.52
CA CYS A 44 -3.70 0.05 -12.61
C CYS A 44 -4.99 0.86 -12.36
N LYS A 45 -4.96 1.85 -11.46
CA LYS A 45 -6.11 2.74 -11.22
C LYS A 45 -6.39 3.69 -12.38
N ARG A 46 -5.39 4.03 -13.19
CA ARG A 46 -5.53 4.89 -14.38
C ARG A 46 -5.94 4.13 -15.64
N ALA A 47 -5.59 2.85 -15.73
CA ALA A 47 -5.91 2.00 -16.88
C ALA A 47 -7.35 1.46 -16.89
N GLY A 48 -8.09 1.58 -15.78
CA GLY A 48 -9.52 1.29 -15.72
C GLY A 48 -10.35 2.51 -16.08
N VAL A 49 -10.61 2.72 -17.38
CA VAL A 49 -11.73 3.52 -17.90
C VAL A 49 -12.91 2.59 -18.12
#